data_AF-A0A938EAK7-F1
#
_entry.id   AF-A0A938EAK7-F1
#
_cell.length_a   1.000
_cell.length_b   1.000
_cell.length_c   1.000
_cell.angle_alpha   90.00
_cell.angle_beta   90.00
_cell.angle_gamma   90.00
#
_symmetry.space_group_name_H-M   'P 1'
#
loop_
_entity.id
_entity.type
_entity.pdbx_description
1 polymer ?
#
loop_
_entity_poly.entity_id
_entity_poly.type
_entity_poly.pdbx_seq_one_letter_code
_entity_poly.pdbx_strand_id
1 'polypeptide(L)' 'VVEARGRGLLAGAVLDRPAGPVVDRCREEGLIVLSAGPDVLRLLPPLLVTAAEVDRALEIIARVLEPEP' A
#
# COMPACT_ATOMS: atom_id res chain seq x y z
N VAL A 1 -1.30 -7.41 -8.10
CA VAL A 1 0.01 -6.75 -7.92
C VAL A 1 0.96 -7.34 -8.93
N VAL A 2 1.58 -6.51 -9.75
CA VAL A 2 2.44 -6.92 -10.86
C VAL A 2 3.90 -7.02 -10.41
N GLU A 3 4.35 -6.05 -9.62
CA GLU A 3 5.75 -5.96 -9.16
C GLU A 3 5.81 -5.27 -7.80
N ALA A 4 6.74 -5.69 -6.94
CA ALA A 4 7.11 -4.97 -5.72
C ALA A 4 8.56 -4.48 -5.85
N ARG A 5 8.79 -3.18 -5.63
CA ARG A 5 10.10 -2.55 -5.76
C ARG A 5 10.35 -1.55 -4.64
N GLY A 6 11.60 -1.34 -4.27
CA GLY A 6 11.94 -0.39 -3.21
C GLY A 6 13.31 -0.64 -2.59
N ARG A 7 13.70 0.27 -1.69
CA ARG A 7 14.92 0.15 -0.87
C ARG A 7 14.63 0.65 0.54
N GLY A 8 14.90 -0.20 1.54
CA GLY A 8 14.57 0.10 2.93
C GLY A 8 13.08 0.35 3.10
N LEU A 9 12.73 1.46 3.75
CA LEU A 9 11.33 1.86 3.99
C LEU A 9 10.70 2.66 2.84
N LEU A 10 11.44 2.97 1.78
CA LEU A 10 10.84 3.53 0.56
C LEU A 10 10.47 2.35 -0.36
N ALA A 11 9.22 1.90 -0.27
CA ALA A 11 8.69 0.78 -1.04
C ALA A 11 7.52 1.20 -1.93
N GLY A 12 7.33 0.45 -3.01
CA GLY A 12 6.28 0.67 -3.99
C GLY A 12 5.76 -0.66 -4.55
N ALA A 13 4.44 -0.79 -4.61
CA ALA A 13 3.77 -1.91 -5.26
C ALA A 13 3.14 -1.43 -6.57
N VAL A 14 3.56 -2.00 -7.70
CA VAL A 14 2.96 -1.77 -9.01
C VAL A 14 1.70 -2.62 -9.12
N LEU A 15 0.57 -1.97 -9.40
CA LEU A 15 -0.73 -2.59 -9.49
C LEU A 15 -1.10 -2.83 -10.96
N ASP A 16 -1.94 -3.83 -11.17
CA ASP A 16 -2.57 -4.17 -12.46
C ASP A 16 -3.76 -3.26 -12.80
N ARG A 17 -4.01 -2.26 -11.96
CA ARG A 17 -5.18 -1.38 -11.96
C ARG A 17 -4.80 0.00 -11.40
N PRO A 18 -5.62 1.04 -11.61
CA PRO A 18 -5.35 2.36 -11.06
C PRO A 18 -5.17 2.32 -9.53
N ALA A 19 -4.14 3.01 -9.03
CA ALA A 19 -3.83 3.04 -7.61
C ALA A 19 -4.77 3.95 -6.79
N GLY A 20 -5.43 4.92 -7.43
CA GLY A 20 -6.34 5.87 -6.76
C GLY A 20 -7.43 5.20 -5.92
N PRO A 21 -8.27 4.32 -6.51
CA PRO A 21 -9.30 3.60 -5.75
C PRO A 21 -8.74 2.74 -4.61
N VAL A 22 -7.54 2.17 -4.78
CA VAL A 22 -6.86 1.39 -3.72
C VAL A 22 -6.42 2.30 -2.58
N VAL A 23 -5.89 3.49 -2.89
CA VAL A 23 -5.51 4.50 -1.90
C VAL A 23 -6.73 4.97 -1.09
N ASP A 24 -7.85 5.22 -1.76
CA ASP A 24 -9.09 5.64 -1.10
C ASP A 24 -9.62 4.57 -0.15
N ARG A 25 -9.67 3.30 -0.59
CA ARG A 25 -10.07 2.17 0.28
C ARG A 25 -9.13 1.95 1.45
N CYS A 26 -7.81 2.04 1.24
CA CYS A 26 -6.84 1.97 2.34
C CYS A 26 -7.08 3.09 3.37
N ARG A 27 -7.43 4.29 2.91
CA ARG A 27 -7.73 5.43 3.78
C ARG A 27 -9.00 5.21 4.61
N GLU A 28 -10.03 4.60 4.02
CA GLU A 28 -11.26 4.20 4.72
C GLU A 28 -10.98 3.16 5.83
N GLU A 29 -10.05 2.25 5.58
CA GLU A 29 -9.55 1.25 6.54
C GLU A 29 -8.54 1.81 7.56
N GLY A 30 -8.30 3.13 7.56
CA GLY A 30 -7.43 3.80 8.52
C GLY A 30 -5.94 3.77 8.18
N LEU A 31 -5.56 3.37 6.97
CA LEU A 31 -4.18 3.36 6.49
C LEU A 31 -3.93 4.48 5.47
N ILE A 32 -3.04 5.41 5.81
CA ILE A 32 -2.63 6.48 4.90
C ILE A 32 -1.49 6.00 3.99
N VAL A 33 -1.81 5.86 2.71
CA VAL A 33 -0.88 5.53 1.63
C VAL A 33 -0.99 6.56 0.53
N LEU A 34 0.01 6.61 -0.34
CA LEU A 34 0.06 7.56 -1.44
C LEU A 34 0.23 6.79 -2.74
N SER A 35 -0.19 7.36 -3.86
CA SER A 35 0.19 6.85 -5.17
C SER A 35 1.49 7.50 -5.65
N ALA A 36 2.21 6.81 -6.53
CA ALA A 36 3.38 7.32 -7.24
C ALA A 36 3.22 7.08 -8.74
N GLY A 37 2.42 7.93 -9.39
CA GLY A 37 1.95 7.70 -10.75
C GLY A 37 0.58 7.02 -10.78
N PRO A 38 0.15 6.51 -11.94
CA PRO A 38 -1.23 6.02 -12.13
C PRO A 38 -1.51 4.68 -11.44
N ASP A 39 -0.50 3.83 -11.30
CA ASP A 39 -0.61 2.40 -10.99
C ASP A 39 0.28 1.95 -9.82
N VAL A 40 1.06 2.85 -9.21
CA VAL A 40 1.97 2.48 -8.11
C VAL A 40 1.43 2.94 -6.77
N LEU A 41 1.31 2.00 -5.82
CA LEU A 41 1.06 2.28 -4.41
C LEU A 41 2.39 2.51 -3.67
N ARG A 42 2.61 3.70 -3.15
CA ARG A 42 3.82 4.11 -2.42
C ARG A 42 3.65 3.92 -0.92
N LEU A 43 4.56 3.14 -0.35
CA LEU A 43 4.69 2.90 1.08
C LEU A 43 5.92 3.67 1.59
N LEU A 44 5.68 4.64 2.46
CA LEU A 44 6.72 5.45 3.08
C LEU A 44 6.39 5.65 4.57
N PRO A 45 6.53 4.59 5.40
CA PRO A 45 6.35 4.72 6.84
C PRO A 45 7.48 5.55 7.47
N PRO A 46 7.27 6.04 8.71
CA PRO A 46 8.33 6.71 9.47
C PRO A 46 9.49 5.75 9.77
N LEU A 47 10.70 6.29 9.99
CA LEU A 47 11.89 5.48 10.29
C LEU A 47 11.82 4.72 11.62
N LEU A 48 10.90 5.13 12.50
CA LEU A 48 10.65 4.52 13.81
C LEU A 48 9.56 3.44 13.76
N VAL A 49 9.03 3.12 12.57
CA VAL A 49 7.99 2.11 12.41
C VAL A 49 8.47 0.76 12.93
N THR A 50 7.60 0.07 13.65
CA THR A 50 7.86 -1.27 14.17
C THR A 50 7.42 -2.33 13.17
N ALA A 51 7.96 -3.54 13.29
CA ALA A 51 7.54 -4.68 12.46
C ALA A 51 6.03 -4.94 12.59
N ALA A 52 5.48 -4.88 13.81
CA ALA A 52 4.05 -5.10 14.05
C ALA A 52 3.14 -4.05 13.38
N GLU A 53 3.58 -2.79 13.30
CA GLU A 53 2.86 -1.75 12.56
C GLU A 53 2.92 -1.98 11.05
N VAL A 54 4.06 -2.48 10.54
CA VAL A 54 4.19 -2.87 9.14
C VAL A 54 3.26 -4.05 8.83
N ASP A 55 3.23 -5.08 9.68
CA ASP A 55 2.36 -6.25 9.51
C ASP A 55 0.89 -5.83 9.45
N ARG A 56 0.46 -4.96 10.38
CA ARG A 56 -0.91 -4.39 10.37
C ARG A 56 -1.22 -3.62 9.09
N ALA A 57 -0.28 -2.80 8.61
CA ALA A 57 -0.47 -2.07 7.35
C ALA A 57 -0.59 -3.03 6.16
N LEU A 58 0.21 -4.10 6.13
CA LEU A 58 0.15 -5.12 5.08
C LEU A 58 -1.17 -5.91 5.12
N GLU A 59 -1.71 -6.21 6.31
CA GLU A 59 -3.04 -6.84 6.45
C GLU A 59 -4.15 -5.96 5.85
N ILE A 60 -4.12 -4.66 6.10
CA ILE A 60 -5.06 -3.70 5.51
C ILE A 60 -4.92 -3.70 3.98
N ILE A 61 -3.68 -3.59 3.48
CA ILE A 61 -3.40 -3.57 2.04
C ILE A 61 -3.88 -4.86 1.37
N ALA A 62 -3.62 -6.03 1.98
CA ALA A 62 -4.04 -7.32 1.45
C ALA A 62 -5.56 -7.38 1.29
N ARG A 63 -6.31 -6.99 2.32
CA ARG A 63 -7.78 -6.94 2.31
C ARG A 63 -8.34 -5.96 1.29
N VAL A 64 -7.69 -4.82 1.10
CA VAL A 64 -8.10 -3.84 0.07
C VAL A 64 -7.76 -4.32 -1.36
N LEU A 65 -6.75 -5.16 -1.52
CA LEU A 65 -6.36 -5.70 -2.83
C LEU A 65 -7.19 -6.92 -3.24
N GLU A 66 -7.77 -7.62 -2.28
CA GLU A 66 -8.75 -8.68 -2.54
C GLU A 66 -9.92 -8.13 -3.38
N PRO A 67 -10.34 -8.88 -4.41
CA PRO A 67 -11.51 -8.52 -5.19
C PRO A 67 -12.75 -8.55 -4.29
N GLU A 68 -13.60 -7.53 -4.39
CA GLU A 68 -14.96 -7.63 -3.87
C GLU A 68 -15.68 -8.79 -4.59
N PRO A 69 -16.47 -9.60 -3.86
CA PRO A 69 -17.22 -10.72 -4.44
C PRO A 69 -18.28 -10.27 -5.45
#